data_AF-A0A1J4XCA4-F1
#
_entry.id   AF-A0A1J4XCA4-F1
#
_cell.length_a   1.000
_cell.length_b   1.000
_cell.length_c   1.000
_cell.angle_alpha   90.00
_cell.angle_beta   90.00
_cell.angle_gamma   90.00
#
_symmetry.space_group_name_H-M   'P 1'
#
loop_
_entity.id
_entity.type
_entity.pdbx_description
1 polymer ?
#
loop_
_entity_poly.entity_id
_entity_poly.type
_entity_poly.pdbx_seq_one_letter_code
_entity_poly.pdbx_strand_id
1 'polypeptide(L)'
;MKPWIAISACLLGEPVRYDGNAKPSAAVQKLAESFAVALVCPEVEAGLGVPRPPVRLVAGKRLPKAVGVDDPGLDVTEVLVDHAIAWLLNHEQIDGVVFKARSPSCGLGSTPVLDGDGKATLGSGLFARTLMRQRPWLPASDEEGLSDPAAADRFAKRVWAAYRLRTELAADCTPDRLLEFHTRHKPQFLAHAPERCADLDAVVAGGITFVDYRRRFMAILGVCRA
;
A
#
# COMPACT_ATOMS: atom_id res chain seq x y z
N MET A 1 17.75 -12.49 1.98
CA MET A 1 16.80 -12.13 0.88
C MET A 1 16.37 -10.69 1.07
N LYS A 2 16.03 -9.98 -0.01
CA LYS A 2 15.49 -8.61 0.05
C LYS A 2 13.96 -8.65 0.24
N PRO A 3 13.35 -7.70 0.98
CA PRO A 3 11.91 -7.51 0.99
C PRO A 3 11.38 -7.21 -0.40
N TRP A 4 10.13 -7.58 -0.67
CA TRP A 4 9.46 -7.24 -1.93
C TRP A 4 8.59 -6.00 -1.77
N ILE A 5 8.72 -5.07 -2.70
CA ILE A 5 7.79 -3.95 -2.84
C ILE A 5 7.09 -3.98 -4.19
N ALA A 6 5.78 -3.74 -4.19
CA ALA A 6 5.03 -3.51 -5.42
C ALA A 6 5.08 -2.02 -5.78
N ILE A 7 5.40 -1.68 -7.01
CA ILE A 7 5.52 -0.28 -7.45
C ILE A 7 4.65 -0.07 -8.69
N SER A 8 3.88 1.02 -8.70
CA SER A 8 3.14 1.44 -9.89
C SER A 8 4.10 1.57 -11.07
N ALA A 9 3.92 0.73 -12.09
CA ALA A 9 4.94 0.48 -13.12
C ALA A 9 5.36 1.76 -13.88
N CYS A 10 4.43 2.71 -14.06
CA CYS A 10 4.72 4.00 -14.68
C CYS A 10 5.77 4.84 -13.93
N LEU A 11 5.95 4.62 -12.62
CA LEU A 11 6.97 5.29 -11.79
C LEU A 11 8.39 4.76 -12.06
N LEU A 12 8.52 3.58 -12.66
CA LEU A 12 9.80 2.98 -13.03
C LEU A 12 10.06 3.01 -14.55
N GLY A 13 9.26 3.77 -15.31
CA GLY A 13 9.52 4.02 -16.73
C GLY A 13 8.66 3.18 -17.68
N GLU A 14 7.79 2.31 -17.18
CA GLU A 14 6.91 1.52 -18.05
C GLU A 14 5.84 2.41 -18.70
N PRO A 15 5.64 2.32 -20.04
CA PRO A 15 4.70 3.16 -20.80
C PRO A 15 3.24 2.67 -20.65
N VAL A 16 2.75 2.55 -19.42
CA VAL A 16 1.45 1.91 -19.10
C VAL A 16 0.33 2.89 -18.74
N ARG A 17 0.60 4.20 -18.78
CA ARG A 17 -0.44 5.21 -18.54
C ARG A 17 -1.48 5.19 -19.65
N TYR A 18 -2.63 5.80 -19.38
CA TYR A 18 -3.75 5.86 -20.34
C TYR A 18 -3.35 6.49 -21.68
N ASP A 19 -2.39 7.42 -21.67
CA ASP A 19 -1.83 8.13 -22.82
C ASP A 19 -0.64 7.41 -23.47
N GLY A 20 -0.31 6.19 -23.05
CA GLY A 20 0.83 5.42 -23.56
C GLY A 20 2.19 5.91 -23.07
N ASN A 21 2.23 6.88 -22.14
CA ASN A 21 3.49 7.40 -21.60
C ASN A 21 3.86 6.75 -20.25
N ALA A 22 5.09 6.99 -19.82
CA ALA A 22 5.53 6.74 -18.45
C ALA A 22 5.46 8.01 -17.59
N LYS A 23 5.72 7.90 -16.29
CA LYS A 23 5.93 9.04 -15.39
C LYS A 23 6.95 8.67 -14.30
N PRO A 24 8.23 8.51 -14.67
CA PRO A 24 9.25 8.02 -13.76
C PRO A 24 9.46 8.98 -12.57
N SER A 25 9.80 8.42 -11.40
CA SER A 25 10.17 9.19 -10.22
C SER A 25 11.55 8.78 -9.73
N ALA A 26 12.49 9.75 -9.70
CA ALA A 26 13.86 9.50 -9.26
C ALA A 26 13.93 9.01 -7.80
N ALA A 27 13.08 9.53 -6.93
CA ALA A 27 12.99 9.07 -5.54
C ALA A 27 12.57 7.60 -5.44
N VAL A 28 11.59 7.20 -6.26
CA VAL A 28 11.09 5.81 -6.30
C VAL A 28 12.12 4.87 -6.93
N GLN A 29 12.79 5.29 -8.01
CA GLN A 29 13.89 4.53 -8.63
C GLN A 29 15.02 4.27 -7.63
N LYS A 30 15.47 5.31 -6.92
CA LYS A 30 16.49 5.18 -5.88
C LYS A 30 16.07 4.24 -4.76
N LEU A 31 14.81 4.36 -4.29
CA LEU A 31 14.27 3.46 -3.27
C LEU A 31 14.27 2.00 -3.75
N ALA A 32 13.87 1.77 -5.01
CA ALA A 32 13.74 0.44 -5.60
C ALA A 32 15.06 -0.37 -5.61
N GLU A 33 16.22 0.28 -5.69
CA GLU A 33 17.54 -0.37 -5.66
C GLU A 33 17.77 -1.22 -4.38
N SER A 34 17.11 -0.85 -3.29
CA SER A 34 17.25 -1.50 -1.98
C SER A 34 16.33 -2.73 -1.80
N PHE A 35 15.41 -2.98 -2.73
CA PHE A 35 14.35 -4.00 -2.58
C PHE A 35 14.28 -4.93 -3.79
N ALA A 36 13.55 -6.03 -3.64
CA ALA A 36 13.01 -6.75 -4.78
C ALA A 36 11.74 -6.03 -5.24
N VAL A 37 11.53 -5.94 -6.56
CA VAL A 37 10.46 -5.11 -7.14
C VAL A 37 9.49 -5.97 -7.93
N ALA A 38 8.21 -5.85 -7.60
CA ALA A 38 7.10 -6.27 -8.46
C ALA A 38 6.50 -5.02 -9.11
N LEU A 39 6.44 -4.98 -10.43
CA LEU A 39 5.75 -3.91 -11.15
C LEU A 39 4.25 -4.19 -11.14
N VAL A 40 3.44 -3.14 -10.97
CA VAL A 40 1.98 -3.28 -11.03
C VAL A 40 1.37 -2.12 -11.83
N CYS A 41 0.46 -2.45 -12.75
CA CYS A 41 -0.44 -1.49 -13.36
C CYS A 41 -1.87 -2.05 -13.30
N PRO A 42 -2.66 -1.67 -12.28
CA PRO A 42 -3.97 -2.28 -12.06
C PRO A 42 -4.92 -2.12 -13.25
N GLU A 43 -4.80 -1.03 -14.00
CA GLU A 43 -5.65 -0.76 -15.16
C GLU A 43 -5.30 -1.66 -16.35
N VAL A 44 -4.01 -1.86 -16.62
CA VAL A 44 -3.56 -2.71 -17.73
C VAL A 44 -3.79 -4.18 -17.39
N GLU A 45 -3.48 -4.60 -16.16
CA GLU A 45 -3.69 -5.97 -15.70
C GLU A 45 -5.18 -6.33 -15.58
N ALA A 46 -6.04 -5.34 -15.37
CA ALA A 46 -7.51 -5.49 -15.45
C ALA A 46 -8.04 -5.51 -16.90
N GLY A 47 -7.18 -5.37 -17.92
CA GLY A 47 -7.55 -5.52 -19.32
C GLY A 47 -7.97 -4.23 -20.04
N LEU A 48 -7.76 -3.04 -19.45
CA LEU A 48 -8.16 -1.78 -20.10
C LEU A 48 -7.25 -1.40 -21.30
N GLY A 49 -6.07 -2.02 -21.42
CA GLY A 49 -5.13 -1.77 -22.52
C GLY A 49 -4.32 -0.47 -22.42
N VAL A 50 -3.49 -0.24 -23.44
CA VAL A 50 -2.65 0.95 -23.63
C VAL A 50 -2.58 1.28 -25.13
N PRO A 51 -2.94 2.50 -25.57
CA PRO A 51 -3.62 3.55 -24.81
C PRO A 51 -5.06 3.15 -24.45
N ARG A 52 -5.69 3.92 -23.56
CA ARG A 52 -7.09 3.72 -23.15
C ARG A 52 -7.76 5.06 -22.84
N PRO A 53 -9.10 5.16 -22.90
CA PRO A 53 -9.81 6.34 -22.44
C PRO A 53 -9.46 6.66 -20.97
N PRO A 54 -9.28 7.94 -20.61
CA PRO A 54 -9.04 8.31 -19.23
C PRO A 54 -10.30 8.05 -18.40
N VAL A 55 -10.09 7.61 -17.16
CA VAL A 55 -11.16 7.39 -16.17
C VAL A 55 -10.98 8.31 -14.98
N ARG A 56 -12.08 8.64 -14.32
CA ARG A 56 -12.13 9.48 -13.12
C ARG A 56 -12.97 8.82 -12.04
N LEU A 57 -12.73 9.21 -10.79
CA LEU A 57 -13.58 8.78 -9.69
C LEU A 57 -14.77 9.73 -9.51
N VAL A 58 -15.95 9.14 -9.38
CA VAL A 58 -17.18 9.84 -8.99
C VAL A 58 -17.74 9.23 -7.70
N ALA A 59 -18.42 10.04 -6.89
CA ALA A 59 -19.05 9.61 -5.67
C ALA A 59 -20.10 8.52 -5.97
N GLY A 60 -20.10 7.45 -5.17
CA GLY A 60 -21.08 6.38 -5.25
C GLY A 60 -21.68 6.07 -3.88
N LYS A 61 -22.79 5.32 -3.86
CA LYS A 61 -23.58 5.08 -2.63
C LYS A 61 -22.79 4.38 -1.52
N ARG A 62 -21.87 3.47 -1.86
CA ARG A 62 -21.04 2.71 -0.90
C ARG A 62 -19.55 2.92 -1.12
N LEU A 63 -19.14 2.98 -2.39
CA LEU A 63 -17.78 3.14 -2.84
C LEU A 63 -17.79 4.13 -4.03
N PRO A 64 -16.70 4.88 -4.27
CA PRO A 64 -16.54 5.61 -5.52
C PRO A 64 -16.65 4.69 -6.73
N LYS A 65 -17.09 5.24 -7.86
CA LYS A 65 -17.06 4.56 -9.15
C LYS A 65 -15.92 5.11 -10.01
N ALA A 66 -15.26 4.25 -10.79
CA ALA A 66 -14.33 4.66 -11.82
C ALA A 66 -15.06 4.65 -13.17
N VAL A 67 -15.32 5.85 -13.71
CA VAL A 67 -16.05 6.02 -14.98
C VAL A 67 -15.21 6.78 -16.00
N GLY A 68 -15.47 6.59 -17.29
CA GLY A 68 -14.86 7.35 -18.36
C GLY A 68 -15.04 8.86 -18.17
N VAL A 69 -14.01 9.64 -18.51
CA VAL A 69 -14.08 11.11 -18.46
C VAL A 69 -15.03 11.63 -19.53
N ASP A 70 -14.87 11.14 -20.76
CA ASP A 70 -15.64 11.56 -21.94
C ASP A 70 -16.89 10.69 -22.18
N ASP A 71 -16.87 9.45 -21.69
CA ASP A 71 -17.98 8.51 -21.74
C ASP A 71 -18.31 7.98 -20.33
N PRO A 72 -19.26 8.61 -19.61
CA PRO A 72 -19.71 8.13 -18.30
C PRO A 72 -20.33 6.72 -18.32
N GLY A 73 -20.71 6.19 -19.50
CA GLY A 73 -21.20 4.82 -19.66
C GLY A 73 -20.10 3.77 -19.54
N LEU A 74 -18.84 4.15 -19.74
CA LEU A 74 -17.67 3.32 -19.45
C LEU A 74 -17.44 3.24 -17.94
N ASP A 75 -18.12 2.30 -17.26
CA ASP A 75 -17.92 2.02 -15.83
C ASP A 75 -16.92 0.85 -15.68
N VAL A 76 -15.70 1.14 -15.22
CA VAL A 76 -14.63 0.15 -14.98
C VAL A 76 -14.47 -0.19 -13.50
N THR A 77 -15.46 0.13 -12.68
CA THR A 77 -15.37 -0.02 -11.21
C THR A 77 -15.16 -1.47 -10.81
N GLU A 78 -15.99 -2.39 -11.32
CA GLU A 78 -15.99 -3.80 -10.90
C GLU A 78 -14.69 -4.48 -11.32
N VAL A 79 -14.27 -4.31 -12.58
CA VAL A 79 -13.04 -4.94 -13.10
C VAL A 79 -11.80 -4.50 -12.32
N LEU A 80 -11.71 -3.24 -11.89
CA LEU A 80 -10.59 -2.75 -11.07
C LEU A 80 -10.63 -3.29 -9.64
N VAL A 81 -11.83 -3.43 -9.05
CA VAL A 81 -11.98 -4.00 -7.70
C VAL A 81 -11.67 -5.49 -7.70
N ASP A 82 -12.19 -6.24 -8.67
CA ASP A 82 -11.97 -7.68 -8.81
C ASP A 82 -10.49 -7.97 -9.07
N HIS A 83 -9.86 -7.19 -9.96
CA HIS A 83 -8.42 -7.29 -10.19
C HIS A 83 -7.62 -7.01 -8.90
N ALA A 84 -7.98 -6.00 -8.11
CA ALA A 84 -7.29 -5.72 -6.85
C ALA A 84 -7.39 -6.88 -5.83
N ILE A 85 -8.54 -7.55 -5.77
CA ILE A 85 -8.75 -8.74 -4.93
C ILE A 85 -7.89 -9.91 -5.44
N ALA A 86 -7.93 -10.19 -6.74
CA ALA A 86 -7.14 -11.26 -7.34
C ALA A 86 -5.63 -11.02 -7.19
N TRP A 87 -5.19 -9.77 -7.37
CA TRP A 87 -3.80 -9.38 -7.21
C TRP A 87 -3.31 -9.66 -5.78
N LEU A 88 -4.09 -9.28 -4.77
CA LEU A 88 -3.75 -9.53 -3.36
C LEU A 88 -3.49 -11.01 -3.06
N LEU A 89 -4.34 -11.91 -3.58
CA LEU A 89 -4.23 -13.36 -3.37
C LEU A 89 -2.94 -13.93 -3.99
N ASN A 90 -2.49 -13.37 -5.11
CA ASN A 90 -1.30 -13.84 -5.82
C ASN A 90 0.01 -13.16 -5.34
N HIS A 91 -0.09 -12.17 -4.44
CA HIS A 91 1.04 -11.34 -4.02
C HIS A 91 1.18 -11.29 -2.48
N GLU A 92 1.13 -12.44 -1.82
CA GLU A 92 1.30 -12.55 -0.36
C GLU A 92 2.72 -12.22 0.13
N GLN A 93 3.71 -12.31 -0.75
CA GLN A 93 5.11 -12.00 -0.48
C GLN A 93 5.43 -10.49 -0.44
N ILE A 94 4.48 -9.63 -0.83
CA ILE A 94 4.70 -8.17 -0.87
C ILE A 94 4.73 -7.61 0.55
N ASP A 95 5.80 -6.88 0.85
CA ASP A 95 6.12 -6.27 2.14
C ASP A 95 5.88 -4.75 2.15
N GLY A 96 5.59 -4.15 1.00
CA GLY A 96 5.20 -2.75 0.86
C GLY A 96 4.71 -2.39 -0.53
N VAL A 97 4.02 -1.25 -0.66
CA VAL A 97 3.48 -0.79 -1.95
C VAL A 97 3.77 0.70 -2.17
N VAL A 98 4.19 1.05 -3.37
CA VAL A 98 4.36 2.43 -3.83
C VAL A 98 3.39 2.70 -4.96
N PHE A 99 2.43 3.58 -4.67
CA PHE A 99 1.38 3.94 -5.59
C PHE A 99 1.73 5.18 -6.41
N LYS A 100 1.15 5.29 -7.60
CA LYS A 100 1.13 6.53 -8.36
C LYS A 100 0.07 7.49 -7.78
N ALA A 101 0.49 8.64 -7.26
CA ALA A 101 -0.40 9.66 -6.70
C ALA A 101 -1.45 10.14 -7.73
N ARG A 102 -2.63 10.53 -7.24
CA ARG A 102 -3.75 11.06 -8.03
C ARG A 102 -4.36 10.11 -9.07
N SER A 103 -3.93 8.85 -9.15
CA SER A 103 -4.48 7.86 -10.09
C SER A 103 -5.85 7.32 -9.61
N PRO A 104 -6.85 7.20 -10.51
CA PRO A 104 -8.16 6.60 -10.19
C PRO A 104 -8.07 5.15 -9.70
N SER A 105 -6.95 4.46 -9.98
CA SER A 105 -6.69 3.10 -9.50
C SER A 105 -5.71 3.10 -8.34
N CYS A 106 -4.56 3.76 -8.47
CA CYS A 106 -3.46 3.66 -7.52
C CYS A 106 -3.44 4.76 -6.44
N GLY A 107 -3.98 5.95 -6.66
CA GLY A 107 -3.67 7.09 -5.77
C GLY A 107 -4.11 6.82 -4.32
N LEU A 108 -3.23 7.06 -3.36
CA LEU A 108 -3.48 6.79 -1.95
C LEU A 108 -3.91 8.07 -1.23
N GLY A 109 -5.22 8.27 -1.06
CA GLY A 109 -5.77 9.49 -0.44
C GLY A 109 -5.56 10.78 -1.25
N SER A 110 -4.92 10.70 -2.42
CA SER A 110 -4.58 11.85 -3.28
C SER A 110 -5.45 11.97 -4.53
N THR A 111 -6.44 11.08 -4.73
CA THR A 111 -7.23 11.01 -5.96
C THR A 111 -8.48 11.86 -5.88
N PRO A 112 -8.72 12.78 -6.82
CA PRO A 112 -9.98 13.51 -6.89
C PRO A 112 -11.17 12.58 -7.11
N VAL A 113 -12.20 12.73 -6.28
CA VAL A 113 -13.51 12.09 -6.38
C VAL A 113 -14.55 13.18 -6.55
N LEU A 114 -15.21 13.21 -7.69
CA LEU A 114 -16.24 14.21 -8.01
C LEU A 114 -17.59 13.82 -7.42
N ASP A 115 -18.29 14.75 -6.78
CA ASP A 115 -19.69 14.57 -6.40
C ASP A 115 -20.66 14.90 -7.56
N GLY A 116 -21.97 14.80 -7.28
CA GLY A 116 -23.02 15.07 -8.27
C GLY A 116 -23.10 16.53 -8.73
N ASP A 117 -22.50 17.45 -7.97
CA ASP A 117 -22.43 18.88 -8.28
C ASP A 117 -21.11 19.27 -8.95
N GLY A 118 -20.25 18.29 -9.24
CA GLY A 118 -18.95 18.50 -9.88
C GLY A 118 -17.84 18.96 -8.93
N LYS A 119 -18.08 19.00 -7.61
CA LYS A 119 -17.06 19.36 -6.62
C LYS A 119 -16.20 18.15 -6.31
N ALA A 120 -14.88 18.38 -6.24
CA ALA A 120 -13.90 17.34 -5.96
C ALA A 120 -13.56 17.25 -4.47
N THR A 121 -13.51 16.03 -3.95
CA THR A 121 -12.87 15.70 -2.67
C THR A 121 -11.71 14.73 -2.89
N LEU A 122 -10.75 14.66 -1.98
CA LEU A 122 -9.65 13.71 -2.09
C LEU A 122 -10.02 12.35 -1.48
N GLY A 123 -9.72 11.30 -2.23
CA GLY A 123 -9.96 9.91 -1.87
C GLY A 123 -8.85 8.99 -2.39
N SER A 124 -9.05 7.68 -2.26
CA SER A 124 -8.13 6.68 -2.78
C SER A 124 -8.67 6.04 -4.06
N GLY A 125 -7.76 5.73 -4.98
CA GLY A 125 -8.02 4.90 -6.15
C GLY A 125 -8.55 3.53 -5.76
N LEU A 126 -9.30 2.88 -6.65
CA LEU A 126 -10.01 1.64 -6.32
C LEU A 126 -9.06 0.51 -5.92
N PHE A 127 -7.93 0.36 -6.60
CA PHE A 127 -6.93 -0.65 -6.27
C PHE A 127 -6.28 -0.37 -4.91
N ALA A 128 -5.77 0.85 -4.70
CA ALA A 128 -5.15 1.23 -3.42
C ALA A 128 -6.12 1.13 -2.24
N ARG A 129 -7.37 1.56 -2.43
CA ARG A 129 -8.43 1.45 -1.43
C ARG A 129 -8.68 -0.01 -1.06
N THR A 130 -8.87 -0.89 -2.04
CA THR A 130 -9.11 -2.32 -1.80
C THR A 130 -7.93 -2.96 -1.08
N LEU A 131 -6.71 -2.66 -1.53
CA LEU A 131 -5.47 -3.18 -0.96
C LEU A 131 -5.31 -2.77 0.52
N MET A 132 -5.51 -1.49 0.84
CA MET A 132 -5.41 -0.97 2.20
C MET A 132 -6.55 -1.43 3.12
N ARG A 133 -7.74 -1.70 2.59
CA ARG A 133 -8.83 -2.29 3.38
C ARG A 133 -8.53 -3.74 3.78
N GLN A 134 -7.93 -4.52 2.87
CA GLN A 134 -7.61 -5.93 3.12
C GLN A 134 -6.31 -6.11 3.92
N ARG A 135 -5.31 -5.24 3.71
CA ARG A 135 -4.01 -5.27 4.39
C ARG A 135 -3.67 -3.90 4.99
N PRO A 136 -4.41 -3.41 6.00
CA PRO A 136 -4.14 -2.11 6.62
C PRO A 136 -2.79 -2.03 7.35
N TRP A 137 -2.17 -3.17 7.60
CA TRP A 137 -0.83 -3.29 8.21
C TRP A 137 0.30 -3.13 7.19
N LEU A 138 0.02 -3.21 5.89
CA LEU A 138 1.05 -3.17 4.85
C LEU A 138 1.55 -1.73 4.67
N PRO A 139 2.87 -1.48 4.68
CA PRO A 139 3.44 -0.18 4.36
C PRO A 139 3.01 0.28 2.97
N ALA A 140 2.49 1.50 2.87
CA ALA A 140 2.09 2.11 1.63
C ALA A 140 2.53 3.58 1.57
N SER A 141 2.94 4.02 0.39
CA SER A 141 3.27 5.42 0.10
C SER A 141 3.00 5.73 -1.37
N ASP A 142 3.21 6.97 -1.78
CA ASP A 142 3.21 7.38 -3.18
C ASP A 142 4.49 8.16 -3.52
N GLU A 143 4.71 8.47 -4.79
CA GLU A 143 5.93 9.15 -5.21
C GLU A 143 6.06 10.57 -4.67
N GLU A 144 4.96 11.21 -4.29
CA GLU A 144 4.96 12.55 -3.68
C GLU A 144 5.44 12.44 -2.22
N GLY A 145 4.93 11.48 -1.45
CA GLY A 145 5.38 11.22 -0.08
C GLY A 145 6.84 10.76 0.00
N LEU A 146 7.29 9.92 -0.94
CA LEU A 146 8.67 9.42 -0.98
C LEU A 146 9.69 10.46 -1.45
N SER A 147 9.26 11.64 -1.89
CA SER A 147 10.17 12.74 -2.21
C SER A 147 10.86 13.34 -0.97
N ASP A 148 10.23 13.22 0.21
CA ASP A 148 10.85 13.52 1.50
C ASP A 148 11.78 12.35 1.92
N PRO A 149 13.11 12.57 2.05
CA PRO A 149 14.04 11.52 2.47
C PRO A 149 13.70 10.90 3.83
N ALA A 150 13.14 11.68 4.77
CA ALA A 150 12.76 11.16 6.07
C ALA A 150 11.53 10.25 5.96
N ALA A 151 10.55 10.59 5.12
CA ALA A 151 9.42 9.73 4.82
C ALA A 151 9.84 8.45 4.08
N ALA A 152 10.78 8.55 3.13
CA ALA A 152 11.33 7.40 2.43
C ALA A 152 12.05 6.42 3.37
N ASP A 153 12.87 6.93 4.29
CA ASP A 153 13.53 6.13 5.33
C ASP A 153 12.50 5.45 6.25
N ARG A 154 11.47 6.18 6.71
CA ARG A 154 10.37 5.60 7.50
C ARG A 154 9.63 4.50 6.74
N PHE A 155 9.33 4.71 5.46
CA PHE A 155 8.70 3.70 4.62
C PHE A 155 9.60 2.46 4.52
N ALA A 156 10.88 2.63 4.19
CA ALA A 156 11.84 1.53 4.06
C ALA A 156 11.95 0.70 5.35
N LYS A 157 12.07 1.36 6.52
CA LYS A 157 12.10 0.70 7.83
C LYS A 157 10.85 -0.13 8.08
N ARG A 158 9.68 0.40 7.74
CA ARG A 158 8.40 -0.32 7.86
C ARG A 158 8.33 -1.53 6.92
N VAL A 159 8.82 -1.42 5.69
CA VAL A 159 8.91 -2.55 4.74
C VAL A 159 9.77 -3.67 5.31
N TRP A 160 10.95 -3.34 5.85
CA TRP A 160 11.80 -4.33 6.50
C TRP A 160 11.14 -4.99 7.71
N ALA A 161 10.36 -4.24 8.47
CA ALA A 161 9.64 -4.79 9.61
C ALA A 161 8.49 -5.72 9.19
N ALA A 162 7.76 -5.39 8.12
CA ALA A 162 6.77 -6.27 7.51
C ALA A 162 7.41 -7.56 6.98
N TYR A 163 8.56 -7.46 6.32
CA TYR A 163 9.34 -8.61 5.86
C TYR A 163 9.75 -9.55 6.99
N ARG A 164 10.26 -9.00 8.11
CA ARG A 164 10.61 -9.80 9.30
C ARG A 164 9.38 -10.51 9.88
N LEU A 165 8.25 -9.82 10.02
CA LEU A 165 7.01 -10.45 10.46
C LEU A 165 6.58 -11.60 9.53
N ARG A 166 6.65 -11.40 8.21
CA ARG A 166 6.25 -12.42 7.23
C ARG A 166 7.18 -13.62 7.24
N THR A 167 8.49 -13.39 7.25
CA THR A 167 9.48 -14.47 7.08
C THR A 167 9.83 -15.20 8.37
N GLU A 168 9.73 -14.53 9.52
CA GLU A 168 10.14 -15.11 10.80
C GLU A 168 8.97 -15.58 11.65
N LEU A 169 7.75 -15.07 11.41
CA LEU A 169 6.61 -15.33 12.29
C LEU A 169 5.33 -15.79 11.58
N ALA A 170 5.02 -15.30 10.37
CA ALA A 170 3.69 -15.52 9.76
C ALA A 170 3.36 -16.98 9.43
N ALA A 171 4.35 -17.80 9.05
CA ALA A 171 4.12 -19.18 8.61
C ALA A 171 3.87 -20.16 9.77
N ASP A 172 4.38 -19.85 10.96
CA ASP A 172 4.32 -20.74 12.12
C ASP A 172 4.39 -19.90 13.41
N CYS A 173 3.32 -19.16 13.69
CA CYS A 173 3.24 -18.30 14.85
C CYS A 173 2.71 -19.07 16.06
N THR A 174 3.62 -19.54 16.91
CA THR A 174 3.30 -20.05 18.25
C THR A 174 3.45 -18.94 19.31
N PRO A 175 2.84 -19.08 20.51
CA PRO A 175 3.04 -18.12 21.59
C PRO A 175 4.51 -17.89 21.96
N ASP A 176 5.32 -18.95 22.01
CA ASP A 176 6.75 -18.86 22.33
C ASP A 176 7.52 -18.10 21.26
N ARG A 177 7.27 -18.40 19.97
CA ARG A 177 7.91 -17.69 18.86
C ARG A 177 7.49 -16.23 18.79
N LEU A 178 6.23 -15.93 19.10
CA LEU A 178 5.73 -14.57 19.19
C LEU A 178 6.45 -13.80 20.31
N LEU A 179 6.59 -14.41 21.50
CA LEU A 179 7.29 -13.83 22.64
C LEU A 179 8.78 -13.61 22.34
N GLU A 180 9.45 -14.57 21.72
CA GLU A 180 10.85 -14.47 21.30
C GLU A 180 11.03 -13.33 20.28
N PHE A 181 10.19 -13.32 19.24
CA PHE A 181 10.21 -12.26 18.22
C PHE A 181 9.97 -10.90 18.85
N HIS A 182 8.97 -10.79 19.73
CA HIS A 182 8.64 -9.55 20.43
C HIS A 182 9.81 -9.06 21.29
N THR A 183 10.39 -9.93 22.11
CA THR A 183 11.50 -9.60 23.01
C THR A 183 12.70 -9.05 22.24
N ARG A 184 13.06 -9.70 21.12
CA ARG A 184 14.17 -9.26 20.25
C ARG A 184 13.93 -7.90 19.59
N HIS A 185 12.67 -7.57 19.28
CA HIS A 185 12.31 -6.30 18.64
C HIS A 185 11.92 -5.20 19.63
N LYS A 186 11.75 -5.52 20.92
CA LYS A 186 11.35 -4.59 21.97
C LYS A 186 12.20 -3.32 22.05
N PRO A 187 13.54 -3.37 21.93
CA PRO A 187 14.36 -2.15 21.90
C PRO A 187 13.99 -1.19 20.74
N GLN A 188 13.59 -1.73 19.59
CA GLN A 188 13.16 -0.91 18.44
C GLN A 188 11.87 -0.17 18.78
N PHE A 189 10.89 -0.81 19.44
CA PHE A 189 9.65 -0.13 19.82
C PHE A 189 9.89 0.96 20.85
N LEU A 190 10.70 0.69 21.87
CA LEU A 190 11.05 1.67 22.91
C LEU A 190 11.72 2.92 22.31
N ALA A 191 12.48 2.77 21.24
CA ALA A 191 13.10 3.88 20.52
C ALA A 191 12.09 4.69 19.66
N HIS A 192 10.98 4.09 19.21
CA HIS A 192 10.02 4.75 18.31
C HIS A 192 8.78 5.30 19.03
N ALA A 193 8.18 4.50 19.92
CA ALA A 193 6.98 4.85 20.69
C ALA A 193 6.95 4.06 22.01
N PRO A 194 7.72 4.47 23.03
CA PRO A 194 7.81 3.76 24.31
C PRO A 194 6.44 3.63 25.00
N GLU A 195 5.56 4.64 24.86
CA GLU A 195 4.21 4.63 25.41
C GLU A 195 3.30 3.55 24.81
N ARG A 196 3.59 3.11 23.58
CA ARG A 196 2.84 2.07 22.88
C ARG A 196 3.45 0.67 23.04
N CYS A 197 4.64 0.58 23.62
CA CYS A 197 5.30 -0.70 23.88
C CYS A 197 4.53 -1.52 24.93
N ALA A 198 3.97 -0.87 25.94
CA ALA A 198 3.15 -1.53 26.97
C ALA A 198 1.91 -2.22 26.37
N ASP A 199 1.30 -1.61 25.35
CA ASP A 199 0.16 -2.21 24.63
C ASP A 199 0.54 -3.49 23.89
N LEU A 200 1.77 -3.58 23.36
CA LEU A 200 2.29 -4.79 22.73
C LEU A 200 2.70 -5.85 23.77
N ASP A 201 3.28 -5.43 24.90
CA ASP A 201 3.60 -6.33 26.01
C ASP A 201 2.33 -7.06 26.50
N ALA A 202 1.24 -6.31 26.70
CA ALA A 202 -0.05 -6.86 27.09
C ALA A 202 -0.63 -7.81 26.04
N VAL A 203 -0.39 -7.55 24.75
CA VAL A 203 -0.85 -8.41 23.64
C VAL A 203 -0.16 -9.77 23.69
N VAL A 204 1.15 -9.78 23.92
CA VAL A 204 1.93 -11.02 23.99
C VAL A 204 1.56 -11.83 25.23
N ALA A 205 1.33 -11.17 26.38
CA ALA A 205 0.92 -11.84 27.61
C ALA A 205 -0.52 -12.39 27.58
N GLY A 206 -1.43 -11.75 26.84
CA GLY A 206 -2.86 -12.05 26.84
C GLY A 206 -3.34 -13.13 25.86
N GLY A 207 -2.44 -13.87 25.19
CA GLY A 207 -2.81 -14.96 24.27
C GLY A 207 -3.42 -14.52 22.93
N ILE A 208 -3.09 -13.31 22.46
CA ILE A 208 -3.64 -12.72 21.23
C ILE A 208 -3.07 -13.38 19.95
N THR A 209 -3.83 -13.31 18.86
CA THR A 209 -3.46 -13.85 17.53
C THR A 209 -2.35 -13.04 16.84
N PHE A 210 -1.60 -13.70 15.94
CA PHE A 210 -0.62 -13.07 15.05
C PHE A 210 -1.17 -11.84 14.30
N VAL A 211 -2.44 -11.90 13.88
CA VAL A 211 -3.08 -10.86 13.08
C VAL A 211 -3.16 -9.54 13.84
N ASP A 212 -3.57 -9.60 15.11
CA ASP A 212 -3.67 -8.44 15.98
C ASP A 212 -2.30 -7.90 16.38
N TYR A 213 -1.36 -8.78 16.70
CA TYR A 213 0.02 -8.39 16.99
C TYR A 213 0.64 -7.65 15.82
N ARG A 214 0.56 -8.20 14.60
CA ARG A 214 1.05 -7.57 13.37
C ARG A 214 0.48 -6.18 13.18
N ARG A 215 -0.85 -6.02 13.34
CA ARG A 215 -1.51 -4.73 13.18
C ARG A 215 -0.94 -3.68 14.15
N ARG A 216 -0.78 -4.03 15.43
CA ARG A 216 -0.25 -3.11 16.46
C ARG A 216 1.23 -2.82 16.25
N PHE A 217 2.03 -3.85 15.95
CA PHE A 217 3.45 -3.73 15.62
C PHE A 217 3.67 -2.74 14.46
N MET A 218 2.92 -2.91 13.37
CA MET A 218 3.06 -2.04 12.19
C MET A 218 2.56 -0.62 12.45
N ALA A 219 1.56 -0.46 13.33
CA ALA A 219 1.07 0.86 13.72
C ALA A 219 2.07 1.63 14.59
N ILE A 220 2.86 0.95 15.44
CA ILE A 220 3.92 1.60 16.23
C ILE A 220 5.00 2.15 15.31
N LEU A 221 5.47 1.35 14.37
CA LEU A 221 6.49 1.79 13.41
C LEU A 221 5.97 2.82 12.39
N GLY A 222 4.66 3.03 12.33
CA GLY A 222 4.02 4.10 11.57
C GLY A 222 3.97 5.45 12.28
N VAL A 223 4.24 5.49 13.59
CA VAL A 223 4.25 6.71 14.40
C VAL A 223 5.68 6.95 14.87
N CYS A 224 6.32 7.99 14.35
CA CYS A 224 7.47 8.60 15.02
C CYS A 224 7.14 10.06 15.27
N ARG A 225 7.32 10.48 16.54
CA ARG A 225 7.42 11.90 16.88
C ARG A 225 8.59 12.48 16.07
N ALA A 226 8.33 13.63 15.45
CA ALA A 226 9.36 14.53 14.96
C ALA A 226 10.25 14.99 16.12
#